data_AF-A0A7K9EBT8-F1
#
_entry.id   AF-A0A7K9EBT8-F1
#
_cell.length_a   1.000
_cell.length_b   1.000
_cell.length_c   1.000
_cell.angle_alpha   90.00
_cell.angle_beta   90.00
_cell.angle_gamma   90.00
#
_symmetry.space_group_name_H-M   'P 1'
#
loop_
_entity.id
_entity.type
_entity.pdbx_description
1 polymer ?
#
loop_
_entity_poly.entity_id
_entity_poly.type
_entity_poly.pdbx_seq_one_letter_code
_entity_poly.pdbx_strand_id
1 'polypeptide(L)'
;VKPMTPRCTVPKAVPVGKTASLHCHENEGYPKSTYSWYRNSEPLSPDTKSNAKLQNSSYTVNPATGTLVFHAVHKGDTGRYSCIATNDAGFAKCEEQEMEV
;
A
#
# COMPACT_ATOMS: atom_id res chain seq x y z
N VAL A 1 18.42 -6.09 -11.86
CA VAL A 1 18.56 -6.53 -10.44
C VAL A 1 17.17 -6.67 -9.87
N LYS A 2 16.80 -7.85 -9.38
CA LYS A 2 15.49 -8.10 -8.77
C LYS A 2 15.32 -7.20 -7.53
N PRO A 3 14.12 -6.68 -7.22
CA PRO A 3 13.92 -5.87 -6.03
C PRO A 3 14.19 -6.68 -4.77
N MET A 4 14.78 -6.05 -3.76
CA MET A 4 14.83 -6.63 -2.42
C MET A 4 13.46 -6.55 -1.75
N THR A 5 13.27 -7.35 -0.69
CA THR A 5 12.11 -7.24 0.21
C THR A 5 11.93 -5.78 0.64
N PRO A 6 10.85 -5.10 0.22
CA PRO A 6 10.67 -3.69 0.53
C PRO A 6 10.37 -3.50 2.01
N ARG A 7 10.76 -2.35 2.55
CA ARG A 7 10.40 -1.93 3.91
C ARG A 7 9.02 -1.30 3.88
N CYS A 8 8.05 -1.99 4.47
CA CYS A 8 6.71 -1.48 4.70
C CYS A 8 6.63 -0.74 6.03
N THR A 9 5.94 0.39 6.04
CA THR A 9 5.66 1.17 7.24
C THR A 9 4.16 1.43 7.29
N VAL A 10 3.48 0.69 8.15
CA VAL A 10 2.04 0.79 8.38
C VAL A 10 1.80 1.22 9.83
N PRO A 11 1.02 2.28 10.07
CA PRO A 11 0.67 2.68 11.43
C PRO A 11 -0.21 1.60 12.08
N LYS A 12 0.09 1.26 13.34
CA LYS A 12 -0.65 0.21 14.07
C LYS A 12 -2.11 0.56 14.30
N ALA A 13 -2.40 1.82 14.61
CA ALA A 13 -3.75 2.31 14.86
C ALA A 13 -3.92 3.74 14.35
N VAL A 14 -5.06 4.06 13.72
CA VAL A 14 -5.39 5.40 13.23
C VAL A 14 -6.86 5.71 13.51
N PRO A 15 -7.20 6.77 14.27
CA PRO A 15 -8.60 7.08 14.56
C PRO A 15 -9.43 7.39 13.30
N VAL A 16 -10.70 6.95 13.29
CA VAL A 16 -11.69 7.28 12.24
C VAL A 16 -11.68 8.77 11.89
N GLY A 17 -11.69 9.07 10.59
CA GLY A 17 -11.71 10.42 10.04
C GLY A 17 -10.34 11.11 9.99
N LYS A 18 -9.28 10.49 10.52
CA LYS A 18 -7.90 11.00 10.39
C LYS A 18 -7.26 10.52 9.10
N THR A 19 -6.21 11.23 8.70
CA THR A 19 -5.36 10.85 7.58
C THR A 19 -4.35 9.80 8.02
N ALA A 20 -4.18 8.74 7.22
CA ALA A 20 -3.13 7.73 7.41
C ALA A 20 -2.18 7.74 6.21
N SER A 21 -0.90 7.48 6.44
CA SER A 21 0.09 7.38 5.36
C SER A 21 0.95 6.14 5.55
N LEU A 22 0.87 5.25 4.58
CA LEU A 22 1.60 4.00 4.51
C LEU A 22 2.71 4.14 3.47
N HIS A 23 3.88 3.56 3.77
CA HIS A 23 5.06 3.69 2.92
C HIS A 23 5.65 2.32 2.60
N CYS A 24 6.11 2.16 1.36
CA CYS A 24 6.77 0.96 0.87
C CYS A 24 7.95 1.40 0.02
N HIS A 25 9.16 1.02 0.41
CA HIS A 25 10.36 1.39 -0.33
C HIS A 25 11.39 0.27 -0.37
N GLU A 26 12.10 0.18 -1.48
CA GLU A 26 13.32 -0.62 -1.66
C GLU A 26 14.39 0.23 -2.35
N ASN A 27 15.67 -0.12 -2.16
CA ASN A 27 16.80 0.74 -2.54
C ASN A 27 17.74 0.12 -3.60
N GLU A 28 17.54 -1.14 -4.00
CA GLU A 28 18.52 -1.91 -4.79
C GLU A 28 17.99 -2.38 -6.16
N GLY A 29 16.67 -2.36 -6.35
CA GLY A 29 16.01 -2.77 -7.57
C GLY A 29 16.40 -1.88 -8.76
N TYR A 30 16.81 -2.53 -9.85
CA TYR A 30 17.12 -1.85 -11.11
C TYR A 30 16.58 -2.66 -12.31
N PRO A 31 15.78 -2.08 -13.21
CA PRO A 31 15.24 -0.71 -13.19
C PRO A 31 14.42 -0.39 -11.94
N LYS A 32 14.20 0.92 -11.68
CA LYS A 32 13.53 1.38 -10.46
C LYS A 32 12.16 0.71 -10.30
N SER A 33 11.90 0.18 -9.11
CA SER A 33 10.67 -0.59 -8.87
C SER A 33 9.42 0.29 -8.85
N THR A 34 8.32 -0.34 -9.25
CA THR A 34 6.96 0.15 -9.04
C THR A 34 6.32 -0.59 -7.88
N TYR A 35 5.37 0.05 -7.20
CA TYR A 35 4.81 -0.43 -5.95
C TYR A 35 3.31 -0.63 -6.05
N SER A 36 2.85 -1.78 -5.55
CA SER A 36 1.44 -2.14 -5.48
C SER A 36 1.05 -2.51 -4.06
N TRP A 37 0.02 -1.87 -3.52
CA TRP A 37 -0.48 -2.13 -2.18
C TRP A 37 -1.61 -3.16 -2.20
N TYR A 38 -1.71 -3.92 -1.12
CA TYR A 38 -2.72 -4.94 -0.88
C TYR A 38 -3.28 -4.79 0.52
N ARG A 39 -4.60 -4.91 0.66
CA ARG A 39 -5.31 -4.98 1.93
C ARG A 39 -6.03 -6.32 2.01
N ASN A 40 -5.73 -7.11 3.02
CA ASN A 40 -6.30 -8.47 3.19
C ASN A 40 -6.12 -9.34 1.92
N SER A 41 -4.96 -9.22 1.26
CA SER A 41 -4.64 -9.86 -0.03
C SER A 41 -5.44 -9.35 -1.25
N GLU A 42 -6.36 -8.39 -1.10
CA GLU A 42 -6.99 -7.71 -2.23
C GLU A 42 -6.15 -6.50 -2.67
N PRO A 43 -5.90 -6.31 -3.98
CA PRO A 43 -5.11 -5.19 -4.48
C PRO A 43 -5.85 -3.86 -4.27
N LEU A 44 -5.13 -2.84 -3.80
CA LEU A 44 -5.61 -1.47 -3.73
C LEU A 44 -5.24 -0.76 -5.02
N SER A 45 -6.21 -0.62 -5.92
CA SER A 45 -5.99 0.07 -7.19
C SER A 45 -5.76 1.57 -6.97
N PRO A 46 -4.86 2.19 -7.75
CA PRO A 46 -4.67 3.65 -7.74
C PRO A 46 -5.94 4.40 -8.17
N ASP A 47 -6.79 3.76 -8.98
CA ASP A 47 -8.09 4.27 -9.39
C ASP A 47 -9.19 3.82 -8.42
N THR A 48 -9.39 4.57 -7.34
CA THR A 48 -10.50 4.36 -6.38
C THR A 48 -11.88 4.39 -7.04
N LYS A 49 -12.01 5.05 -8.20
CA LYS A 49 -13.26 5.11 -8.99
C LYS A 49 -13.58 3.82 -9.75
N SER A 50 -12.60 2.97 -10.01
CA SER A 50 -12.79 1.77 -10.83
C SER A 50 -13.18 0.53 -10.03
N ASN A 51 -13.01 0.54 -8.70
CA ASN A 51 -13.40 -0.58 -7.85
C ASN A 51 -14.68 -0.27 -7.08
N ALA A 52 -15.79 -0.86 -7.51
CA ALA A 52 -17.09 -0.71 -6.86
C ALA A 52 -17.09 -1.12 -5.37
N LYS A 53 -16.18 -1.99 -4.94
CA LYS A 53 -15.98 -2.40 -3.54
C LYS A 53 -15.24 -1.37 -2.66
N LEU A 54 -14.55 -0.40 -3.28
CA LEU A 54 -13.68 0.58 -2.59
C LEU A 54 -14.25 2.01 -2.62
N GLN A 55 -15.49 2.20 -3.10
CA GLN A 55 -16.13 3.51 -3.24
C GLN A 55 -16.21 4.33 -1.93
N ASN A 56 -16.19 3.67 -0.77
CA ASN A 56 -16.23 4.35 0.54
C ASN A 56 -14.84 4.69 1.10
N SER A 57 -13.76 4.27 0.44
CA SER A 57 -12.40 4.46 0.93
C SER A 57 -11.70 5.56 0.14
N SER A 58 -11.53 6.72 0.76
CA SER A 58 -10.83 7.85 0.16
C SER A 58 -9.33 7.70 0.35
N TYR A 59 -8.68 7.01 -0.60
CA TYR A 59 -7.23 6.86 -0.60
C TYR A 59 -6.60 7.19 -1.96
N THR A 60 -5.29 7.41 -1.94
CA THR A 60 -4.48 7.66 -3.13
C THR A 60 -3.22 6.81 -3.04
N VAL A 61 -2.89 6.10 -4.12
CA VAL A 61 -1.66 5.31 -4.25
C VAL A 61 -0.74 5.99 -5.24
N ASN A 62 0.52 6.16 -4.89
CA ASN A 62 1.58 6.54 -5.81
C ASN A 62 2.47 5.32 -6.11
N PRO A 63 2.31 4.68 -7.29
CA PRO A 63 3.09 3.50 -7.66
C PRO A 63 4.58 3.75 -7.84
N ALA A 64 5.01 5.02 -8.03
CA ALA A 64 6.42 5.36 -8.23
C ALA A 64 7.16 5.57 -6.89
N THR A 65 6.47 6.02 -5.85
CA THR A 65 7.05 6.25 -4.51
C THR A 65 6.67 5.17 -3.49
N GLY A 66 5.65 4.34 -3.79
CA GLY A 66 5.11 3.36 -2.86
C GLY A 66 4.32 3.97 -1.71
N THR A 67 3.90 5.23 -1.83
CA THR A 67 3.11 5.92 -0.82
C THR A 67 1.62 5.63 -1.03
N LEU A 68 0.95 5.18 0.03
CA LEU A 68 -0.51 5.05 0.10
C LEU A 68 -1.04 6.01 1.16
N VAL A 69 -1.89 6.95 0.79
CA VAL A 69 -2.47 7.94 1.69
C VAL A 69 -3.96 7.73 1.77
N PHE A 70 -4.48 7.49 2.97
CA PHE A 70 -5.91 7.61 3.27
C PHE A 70 -6.19 9.04 3.71
N HIS A 71 -7.07 9.74 3.01
CA HIS A 71 -7.44 11.12 3.36
C HIS A 71 -8.27 11.17 4.64
N ALA A 72 -9.19 10.22 4.77
CA ALA A 72 -9.98 9.97 5.97
C ALA A 72 -10.21 8.46 6.10
N VAL A 73 -9.67 7.86 7.17
CA VAL A 73 -9.85 6.43 7.44
C VAL A 73 -11.24 6.14 7.99
N HIS A 74 -11.82 5.02 7.58
CA HIS A 74 -13.09 4.50 8.09
C HIS A 74 -12.86 3.14 8.76
N LYS A 75 -13.81 2.68 9.58
CA LYS A 75 -13.73 1.34 10.22
C LYS A 75 -13.52 0.20 9.22
N GLY A 76 -14.01 0.36 7.98
CA GLY A 76 -13.81 -0.60 6.89
C GLY A 76 -12.40 -0.62 6.30
N ASP A 77 -11.53 0.29 6.73
CA ASP A 77 -10.12 0.36 6.34
C ASP A 77 -9.21 -0.43 7.29
N THR A 78 -9.73 -0.98 8.38
CA THR A 78 -9.02 -1.95 9.22
C THR A 78 -8.62 -3.18 8.40
N GLY A 79 -7.38 -3.64 8.58
CA GLY A 79 -6.92 -4.87 7.93
C GLY A 79 -5.41 -5.03 7.89
N ARG A 80 -4.97 -6.07 7.19
CA ARG A 80 -3.57 -6.41 6.99
C ARG A 80 -3.07 -5.84 5.68
N TYR A 81 -2.12 -4.93 5.76
CA TYR A 81 -1.54 -4.21 4.64
C TYR A 81 -0.20 -4.79 4.25
N SER A 82 0.01 -4.97 2.95
CA SER A 82 1.30 -5.35 2.38
C SER A 82 1.52 -4.67 1.05
N CYS A 83 2.78 -4.63 0.62
CA CYS A 83 3.17 -4.03 -0.63
C CYS A 83 4.12 -4.96 -1.39
N ILE A 84 3.99 -4.93 -2.71
CA ILE A 84 4.87 -5.61 -3.66
C ILE A 84 5.63 -4.55 -4.44
N ALA A 85 6.96 -4.66 -4.43
CA ALA A 85 7.85 -3.93 -5.31
C ALA A 85 8.15 -4.80 -6.54
N THR A 86 7.93 -4.27 -7.74
CA THR A 86 8.06 -4.99 -9.01
C THR A 86 8.89 -4.19 -10.00
N ASN A 87 9.82 -4.87 -10.67
CA ASN A 87 10.54 -4.38 -11.84
C ASN A 87 10.72 -5.49 -12.88
N ASP A 88 11.40 -5.18 -13.99
CA ASP A 88 11.62 -6.12 -15.11
C ASP A 88 12.37 -7.41 -14.71
N ALA A 89 13.14 -7.38 -13.61
CA ALA A 89 13.88 -8.54 -13.12
C ALA A 89 13.07 -9.40 -12.12
N GLY A 90 11.92 -8.93 -11.65
CA GLY A 90 11.01 -9.68 -10.78
C GLY A 90 10.35 -8.83 -9.71
N PHE A 91 9.93 -9.48 -8.63
CA PHE A 91 9.17 -8.83 -7.55
C PHE A 91 9.57 -9.31 -6.16
N ALA A 92 9.34 -8.48 -5.15
CA ALA A 92 9.47 -8.83 -3.75
C ALA A 92 8.32 -8.20 -2.93
N LYS A 93 7.84 -8.95 -1.93
CA LYS A 93 6.71 -8.57 -1.07
C LYS A 93 7.19 -8.35 0.35
N CYS A 94 6.73 -7.29 1.01
CA CYS A 94 7.00 -7.10 2.45
C CYS A 94 6.06 -7.93 3.33
N GLU A 95 6.42 -8.06 4.60
CA GLU A 95 5.54 -8.67 5.60
C GLU A 95 4.24 -7.88 5.77
N GLU A 96 3.16 -8.59 6.07
CA GLU A 96 1.86 -7.98 6.29
C GLU A 96 1.82 -7.32 7.66
N GLN A 97 1.45 -6.04 7.69
CA GLN A 97 1.31 -5.26 8.91
C GLN A 97 -0.14 -4.89 9.13
N GLU A 98 -0.63 -5.06 10.35
CA GLU A 98 -2.00 -4.74 10.72
C GLU A 98 -2.16 -3.25 11.01
N MET A 99 -3.23 -2.67 10.49
CA MET A 99 -3.70 -1.34 10.84
C MET A 99 -5.11 -1.45 11.40
N GLU A 100 -5.29 -0.96 12.62
CA GLU A 100 -6.58 -0.81 13.29
C GLU A 100 -7.12 0.62 13.13
N VAL A 101 -8.42 0.76 12.90
CA VAL A 101 -9.10 2.05 12.71
C VAL A 101 -10.29 2.23 13.64
#